data_AF-A0A3M0Z1I9-F1
#
_entry.id   AF-A0A3M0Z1I9-F1
#
_cell.length_a   1.000
_cell.length_b   1.000
_cell.length_c   1.000
_cell.angle_alpha   90.00
_cell.angle_beta   90.00
_cell.angle_gamma   90.00
#
_symmetry.space_group_name_H-M   'P 1'
#
loop_
_entity.id
_entity.type
_entity.pdbx_description
1 polymer ?
#
loop_
_entity_poly.entity_id
_entity_poly.type
_entity_poly.pdbx_seq_one_letter_code
_entity_poly.pdbx_strand_id
1 'polypeptide(L)' 'MSVVVHPDMPIELALRLFWREANREGVFKFREERRYYVPKSVKVHEKKRVYEKMKRRRRAAARRNK' A
#
# COMPACT_ATOMS: atom_id res chain seq x y z
N MET A 1 -8.85 -7.04 -10.43
CA MET A 1 -8.21 -7.84 -9.37
C MET A 1 -9.09 -9.01 -8.98
N SER A 2 -8.53 -10.21 -8.91
CA SER A 2 -9.22 -11.43 -8.45
C SER A 2 -8.28 -12.24 -7.57
N VAL A 3 -8.79 -12.77 -6.45
CA VAL A 3 -8.05 -13.73 -5.62
C VAL A 3 -8.67 -15.10 -5.86
N VAL A 4 -7.84 -16.05 -6.25
CA VAL A 4 -8.24 -17.46 -6.37
C VAL A 4 -8.34 -18.02 -4.96
N VAL A 5 -9.55 -18.42 -4.57
CA VAL A 5 -9.82 -19.00 -3.25
C VAL A 5 -10.04 -20.49 -3.43
N HIS A 6 -9.28 -21.31 -2.71
CA HIS A 6 -9.50 -22.76 -2.69
C HIS A 6 -10.66 -23.11 -1.76
N PRO A 7 -11.40 -24.21 -2.01
CA PRO A 7 -12.51 -24.64 -1.16
C PRO A 7 -12.11 -24.83 0.31
N ASP A 8 -10.87 -25.27 0.54
CA ASP A 8 -10.34 -25.54 1.89
C ASP A 8 -9.75 -24.30 2.58
N MET A 9 -9.78 -23.13 1.92
CA MET A 9 -9.22 -21.90 2.48
C MET A 9 -10.20 -21.27 3.49
N PRO A 10 -9.76 -20.97 4.73
CA PRO A 10 -10.57 -20.20 5.66
C PRO A 10 -10.96 -18.83 5.08
N ILE A 11 -12.21 -18.43 5.27
CA ILE A 11 -12.75 -17.19 4.68
C ILE A 11 -11.95 -15.95 5.10
N GLU A 12 -11.42 -15.94 6.33
CA GLU A 12 -10.58 -14.85 6.83
C GLU A 12 -9.26 -14.72 6.04
N LEU A 13 -8.66 -15.85 5.68
CA LEU A 13 -7.43 -15.87 4.90
C LEU A 13 -7.69 -15.33 3.49
N ALA A 14 -8.79 -15.77 2.87
CA ALA A 14 -9.22 -15.26 1.57
C ALA A 14 -9.42 -13.73 1.58
N LEU A 15 -10.11 -13.21 2.59
CA LEU A 15 -10.33 -11.77 2.75
C LEU A 15 -9.03 -10.99 2.98
N ARG A 16 -8.08 -11.54 3.77
CA ARG A 16 -6.77 -10.90 3.98
C ARG A 16 -5.95 -10.85 2.69
N LEU A 17 -5.96 -11.92 1.90
CA LEU A 17 -5.29 -11.95 0.60
C LEU A 17 -5.90 -10.94 -0.36
N PHE A 18 -7.23 -10.88 -0.43
CA PHE A 18 -7.93 -9.89 -1.23
C PHE A 18 -7.59 -8.46 -0.81
N TRP A 19 -7.61 -8.18 0.50
CA TRP A 19 -7.23 -6.89 1.04
C TRP A 19 -5.78 -6.52 0.70
N ARG A 20 -4.86 -7.50 0.73
CA ARG A 20 -3.45 -7.26 0.39
C ARG A 20 -3.27 -6.90 -1.08
N GLU A 21 -3.92 -7.63 -1.99
CA GLU A 21 -3.88 -7.30 -3.42
C GLU A 21 -4.53 -5.93 -3.69
N ALA A 22 -5.65 -5.59 -3.02
CA ALA A 22 -6.32 -4.29 -3.19
C ALA A 22 -5.40 -3.12 -2.80
N ASN A 23 -4.63 -3.31 -1.73
CA ASN A 23 -3.64 -2.35 -1.28
C ASN A 23 -2.42 -2.28 -2.20
N ARG A 24 -2.00 -3.40 -2.80
CA ARG A 24 -0.91 -3.46 -3.77
C ARG A 24 -1.26 -2.70 -5.05
N GLU A 25 -2.47 -2.89 -5.57
CA GLU A 25 -2.99 -2.14 -6.72
C GLU A 25 -3.31 -0.68 -6.38
N GLY A 26 -3.37 -0.32 -5.09
CA GLY A 26 -3.58 1.05 -4.65
C GLY A 26 -4.98 1.59 -4.93
N VAL A 27 -5.98 0.70 -5.07
CA VAL A 27 -7.36 1.03 -5.48
C VAL A 27 -7.97 2.14 -4.60
N PHE A 28 -7.78 2.04 -3.28
CA PHE A 28 -8.31 3.03 -2.34
C PHE A 28 -7.63 4.40 -2.47
N LYS A 29 -6.30 4.42 -2.62
CA LYS A 29 -5.53 5.66 -2.80
C LYS A 29 -5.95 6.36 -4.09
N PHE A 30 -6.14 5.61 -5.16
CA PHE A 30 -6.59 6.15 -6.43
C PHE A 30 -7.98 6.80 -6.33
N ARG A 31 -8.93 6.16 -5.61
CA ARG A 31 -10.24 6.79 -5.35
C ARG A 31 -10.12 8.05 -4.50
N GLU A 32 -9.28 8.02 -3.46
CA GLU A 32 -9.07 9.17 -2.57
C GLU A 32 -8.44 10.37 -3.30
N GLU A 33 -7.42 10.13 -4.13
CA GLU A 33 -6.76 11.15 -4.96
C GLU A 33 -7.70 11.83 -5.97
N ARG A 34 -8.74 11.11 -6.41
CA ARG A 34 -9.75 11.62 -7.36
C ARG A 34 -10.95 12.26 -6.66
N ARG A 35 -11.13 12.03 -5.36
CA ARG A 35 -12.30 12.51 -4.62
C ARG A 35 -12.29 14.04 -4.44
N TYR A 36 -11.10 14.62 -4.28
CA TYR A 36 -10.93 16.05 -4.08
C TYR A 36 -9.77 16.58 -4.92
N TYR A 37 -9.83 17.86 -5.28
CA TYR A 37 -8.70 18.53 -5.89
C TYR A 37 -7.54 18.63 -4.90
N VAL A 38 -6.34 18.27 -5.35
CA VAL A 38 -5.10 18.40 -4.58
C VAL A 38 -4.09 19.22 -5.38
N PRO A 39 -3.57 20.34 -4.83
CA PRO A 39 -2.56 21.15 -5.49
C PRO A 39 -1.30 20.35 -5.85
N LYS A 40 -0.63 20.72 -6.94
CA LYS A 40 0.60 20.05 -7.41
C LYS A 40 1.71 20.04 -6.33
N SER A 41 1.84 21.13 -5.56
CA SER A 41 2.82 21.24 -4.47
C SER A 41 2.63 20.15 -3.42
N VAL A 42 1.40 19.90 -2.98
CA VAL A 42 1.06 18.87 -1.99
C VAL A 42 1.46 17.49 -2.50
N LYS A 43 1.21 17.19 -3.78
CA LYS A 43 1.61 15.90 -4.39
C LYS A 43 3.13 15.69 -4.40
N VAL A 44 3.91 16.74 -4.65
CA VAL A 44 5.39 16.67 -4.63
C VAL A 44 5.90 16.43 -3.21
N HIS A 45 5.37 17.18 -2.24
CA HIS A 45 5.73 17.00 -0.83
C HIS A 45 5.38 15.60 -0.32
N GLU A 46 4.21 15.09 -0.70
CA GLU A 46 3.78 13.74 -0.31
C GLU A 46 4.70 12.65 -0.88
N LYS A 47 5.05 12.73 -2.17
CA LYS A 47 5.99 11.78 -2.79
C LYS A 47 7.34 11.76 -2.06
N LYS A 48 7.90 12.94 -1.76
CA LYS A 48 9.17 13.05 -1.01
C LYS A 48 9.05 12.48 0.40
N ARG A 49 7.94 12.77 1.09
CA ARG A 49 7.65 12.25 2.44
C ARG A 49 7.58 10.72 2.46
N VAL A 50 6.87 10.11 1.50
CA VAL A 50 6.75 8.65 1.38
C VAL A 50 8.10 8.01 1.06
N TYR A 51 8.87 8.60 0.14
CA TYR A 51 10.21 8.12 -0.21
C TYR A 51 11.16 8.11 1.00
N GLU A 52 11.25 9.24 1.71
CA GLU A 52 12.12 9.34 2.89
C GLU A 52 11.66 8.40 4.02
N LYS A 53 10.34 8.23 4.22
CA LYS A 53 9.80 7.24 5.16
C LYS A 53 10.23 5.81 4.80
N MET A 54 10.10 5.41 3.54
CA MET A 54 10.49 4.07 3.08
C MET A 54 12.01 3.86 3.18
N LYS A 55 12.81 4.86 2.80
CA LYS A 55 14.27 4.85 2.92
C LYS A 55 14.71 4.66 4.38
N ARG A 56 14.10 5.39 5.33
CA ARG A 56 14.36 5.23 6.77
C ARG A 56 14.02 3.82 7.26
N ARG A 57 12.86 3.28 6.88
CA ARG A 57 12.45 1.91 7.25
C ARG A 57 13.41 0.85 6.72
N ARG A 58 13.83 0.94 5.46
CA ARG A 58 14.82 0.03 4.86
C ARG A 58 16.16 0.08 5.58
N ARG A 59 16.66 1.28 5.88
CA ARG A 59 17.91 1.48 6.65
C ARG A 59 17.80 0.87 8.06
N ALA A 60 16.69 1.09 8.75
CA ALA A 60 16.48 0.53 10.08
C ALA A 60 16.42 -1.02 10.06
N ALA A 61 15.74 -1.60 9.07
CA ALA A 61 15.71 -3.05 8.88
C ALA A 61 17.11 -3.63 8.58
N ALA A 62 17.87 -2.98 7.69
CA ALA A 62 19.24 -3.38 7.38
C ALA A 62 20.18 -3.34 8.60
N ARG A 63 19.96 -2.40 9.53
CA ARG A 63 20.71 -2.33 10.80
C ARG A 63 20.33 -3.44 11.79
N ARG A 64 19.09 -3.93 11.77
CA ARG A 64 18.65 -5.02 12.66
C ARG A 64 19.15 -6.39 12.19
N ASN A 65 19.38 -6.53 10.89
CA ASN A 65 19.85 -7.78 10.27
C ASN A 65 21.39 -7.87 10.22
N LYS A 66 22.11 -6.92 10.82
CA LYS A 66 23.57 -6.89 10.91
C LYS A 66 23.97 -7.07 12.36
#